data_AF-B3NQC5-F1
#
_entry.id   AF-B3NQC5-F1
#
_cell.length_a   1.000
_cell.length_b   1.000
_cell.length_c   1.000
_cell.angle_alpha   90.00
_cell.angle_beta   90.00
_cell.angle_gamma   90.00
#
_symmetry.space_group_name_H-M   'P 1'
#
loop_
_entity.id
_entity.type
_entity.pdbx_description
1 polymer ?
#
loop_
_entity_poly.entity_id
_entity_poly.type
_entity_poly.pdbx_seq_one_letter_code
_entity_poly.pdbx_strand_id
1 'polypeptide(L)'
;MHGAPIRTITDNLAPRSMVTEDPITGEKKWIGFVANLLNNFIEKVNATLAMQSELAEVEGTIFFVNISKWTANDLLDIGMSVDTTGEMTNFDTFTYPYLMCSYCFMVPLPDKIPYNEVYGVIIDPGVLALIFLIFCAFSVLLIHIQGRSLSLTSVLMNDMCLRGFLCLPFPFPRQCSRKLKLMCLLLCFASLMTTTMYGAYLKAFLYSPPPQPMMHSFSDLEGSQYKIAMIAEMDMLRFDNNRILPHVSNERVEIFKDYHEFVRLRESFNNNYVFPVTSVRWGTYDERQKLLFNPVFYYSDEICLSRDNILSFPIRRHLPYRNLFEEHILRQKEFGLLQHWIDHSFLDMLRLQLTPHTDLREPPVELAIDVDDLYWILGLYALALGICCCCFALEILGALNHWNRLKIYISKRFTN
;
A
#
# COMPACT_ATOMS: atom_id res chain seq x y z
N MET A 1 -48.36 -8.98 -10.45
CA MET A 1 -48.75 -8.13 -9.31
C MET A 1 -49.69 -6.99 -9.69
N HIS A 2 -50.05 -6.82 -10.98
CA HIS A 2 -51.13 -5.93 -11.42
C HIS A 2 -51.07 -4.50 -10.83
N GLY A 3 -49.87 -3.94 -10.68
CA GLY A 3 -49.67 -2.59 -10.16
C GLY A 3 -49.61 -2.45 -8.63
N ALA A 4 -49.63 -3.56 -7.88
CA ALA A 4 -49.51 -3.52 -6.42
C ALA A 4 -48.23 -2.78 -5.96
N PRO A 5 -48.30 -1.91 -4.95
CA PRO A 5 -47.15 -1.14 -4.48
C PRO A 5 -46.21 -2.02 -3.64
N ILE A 6 -44.92 -1.97 -3.94
CA ILE A 6 -43.84 -2.50 -3.09
C ILE A 6 -43.27 -1.34 -2.28
N ARG A 7 -43.48 -1.37 -0.96
CA ARG A 7 -42.99 -0.32 -0.06
C ARG A 7 -41.49 -0.49 0.16
N THR A 8 -40.72 0.53 -0.18
CA THR A 8 -39.26 0.49 -0.05
C THR A 8 -38.69 1.85 0.34
N ILE A 9 -37.45 1.83 0.78
CA ILE A 9 -36.63 3.02 1.01
C ILE A 9 -35.18 2.66 0.69
N THR A 10 -34.38 3.66 0.34
CA THR A 10 -32.97 3.48 0.02
C THR A 10 -32.09 4.35 0.92
N ASP A 11 -30.86 3.90 1.13
CA ASP A 11 -29.82 4.67 1.83
C ASP A 11 -29.11 5.71 0.96
N ASN A 12 -29.39 5.76 -0.34
CA ASN A 12 -28.75 6.67 -1.30
C ASN A 12 -27.21 6.62 -1.27
N LEU A 13 -26.62 5.44 -1.02
CA LEU A 13 -25.17 5.27 -1.02
C LEU A 13 -24.63 4.76 -2.35
N ALA A 14 -23.70 5.51 -2.92
CA ALA A 14 -22.93 5.06 -4.07
C ALA A 14 -21.96 3.93 -3.67
N PRO A 15 -21.76 2.89 -4.51
CA PRO A 15 -22.36 2.67 -5.83
C PRO A 15 -23.66 1.86 -5.83
N ARG A 16 -24.19 1.51 -4.65
CA ARG A 16 -25.28 0.51 -4.53
C ARG A 16 -26.63 1.05 -4.95
N SER A 17 -26.96 2.26 -4.52
CA SER A 17 -28.22 2.92 -4.78
C SER A 17 -27.98 4.42 -4.89
N MET A 18 -28.14 4.96 -6.09
CA MET A 18 -27.82 6.35 -6.43
C MET A 18 -29.07 6.99 -7.03
N VAL A 19 -29.42 8.18 -6.54
CA VAL A 19 -30.55 8.93 -7.07
C VAL A 19 -30.21 9.48 -8.46
N THR A 20 -31.17 9.36 -9.38
CA THR A 20 -31.13 9.96 -10.71
C THR A 20 -32.49 10.60 -10.99
N GLU A 21 -32.54 11.54 -11.92
CA GLU A 21 -33.78 12.19 -12.35
C GLU A 21 -34.02 11.85 -13.82
N ASP A 22 -35.26 11.45 -14.13
CA ASP A 22 -35.66 11.23 -15.51
C ASP A 22 -35.63 12.58 -16.26
N PRO A 23 -34.84 12.73 -17.32
CA PRO A 23 -34.70 14.00 -18.02
C PRO A 23 -36.00 14.46 -18.71
N ILE A 24 -36.95 13.55 -18.94
CA ILE A 24 -38.22 13.84 -19.62
C ILE A 24 -39.33 14.11 -18.61
N THR A 25 -39.49 13.25 -17.60
CA THR A 25 -40.61 13.34 -16.65
C THR A 25 -40.27 14.12 -15.38
N GLY A 26 -38.99 14.32 -15.08
CA GLY A 26 -38.52 14.88 -13.81
C GLY A 26 -38.75 13.95 -12.61
N GLU A 27 -39.14 12.70 -12.84
CA GLU A 27 -39.39 11.73 -11.78
C GLU A 27 -38.05 11.20 -11.22
N LYS A 28 -37.95 11.14 -9.89
CA LYS A 28 -36.80 10.56 -9.20
C LYS A 28 -36.78 9.04 -9.39
N LYS A 29 -35.65 8.53 -9.87
CA LYS A 29 -35.36 7.12 -10.03
C LYS A 29 -34.08 6.77 -9.29
N TRP A 30 -33.82 5.48 -9.13
CA TRP A 30 -32.60 4.98 -8.50
C TRP A 30 -31.89 4.00 -9.39
N ILE A 31 -30.57 4.14 -9.48
CA ILE A 31 -29.69 3.24 -10.22
C ILE A 31 -28.56 2.73 -9.34
N GLY A 32 -27.89 1.67 -9.77
CA GLY A 32 -26.83 1.01 -9.01
C GLY A 32 -27.15 -0.46 -8.83
N PHE A 33 -26.18 -1.26 -8.38
CA PHE A 33 -26.34 -2.70 -8.41
C PHE A 33 -27.51 -3.21 -7.53
N VAL A 34 -27.78 -2.57 -6.38
CA VAL A 34 -28.93 -2.89 -5.52
C VAL A 34 -30.24 -2.36 -6.10
N ALA A 35 -30.25 -1.10 -6.53
CA ALA A 35 -31.44 -0.47 -7.09
C ALA A 35 -31.92 -1.16 -8.38
N ASN A 36 -31.00 -1.47 -9.29
CA ASN A 36 -31.31 -2.13 -10.58
C ASN A 36 -31.93 -3.51 -10.37
N LEU A 37 -31.48 -4.27 -9.36
CA LEU A 37 -32.06 -5.58 -9.06
C LEU A 37 -33.54 -5.48 -8.68
N LEU A 38 -33.87 -4.52 -7.79
CA LEU A 38 -35.23 -4.30 -7.32
C LEU A 38 -36.11 -3.71 -8.44
N ASN A 39 -35.60 -2.75 -9.22
CA ASN A 39 -36.31 -2.19 -10.36
C ASN A 39 -36.67 -3.28 -11.39
N ASN A 40 -35.70 -4.12 -11.76
CA ASN A 40 -35.94 -5.25 -12.66
C ASN A 40 -36.97 -6.24 -12.10
N PHE A 41 -37.00 -6.43 -10.78
CA PHE A 41 -38.01 -7.29 -10.16
C PHE A 41 -39.41 -6.69 -10.28
N ILE A 42 -39.54 -5.40 -9.98
CA ILE A 42 -40.80 -4.64 -10.06
C ILE A 42 -41.37 -4.69 -11.49
N GLU A 43 -40.52 -4.49 -12.49
CA GLU A 43 -40.90 -4.63 -13.90
C GLU A 43 -41.34 -6.07 -14.23
N LYS A 44 -40.56 -7.08 -13.83
CA LYS A 44 -40.85 -8.50 -14.06
C LYS A 44 -42.22 -8.91 -13.52
N VAL A 45 -42.59 -8.45 -12.32
CA VAL A 45 -43.87 -8.81 -11.69
C VAL A 45 -44.99 -7.82 -11.98
N ASN A 46 -44.74 -6.77 -12.77
CA ASN A 46 -45.68 -5.69 -13.04
C ASN A 46 -46.26 -5.12 -11.73
N ALA A 47 -45.38 -4.61 -10.86
CA ALA A 47 -45.68 -3.91 -9.61
C ALA A 47 -45.34 -2.41 -9.72
N THR A 48 -45.64 -1.64 -8.68
CA THR A 48 -45.24 -0.23 -8.58
C THR A 48 -44.25 -0.02 -7.42
N LEU A 49 -43.28 0.89 -7.61
CA LEU A 49 -42.32 1.27 -6.57
C LEU A 49 -42.94 2.33 -5.67
N ALA A 50 -43.08 2.06 -4.36
CA ALA A 50 -43.62 3.01 -3.39
C ALA A 50 -42.55 3.45 -2.39
N MET A 51 -41.86 4.56 -2.69
CA MET A 51 -40.81 5.12 -1.85
C MET A 51 -41.38 5.75 -0.57
N GLN A 52 -40.97 5.23 0.59
CA GLN A 52 -41.43 5.69 1.90
C GLN A 52 -40.53 6.82 2.45
N SER A 53 -40.48 7.95 1.73
CA SER A 53 -39.61 9.08 2.11
C SER A 53 -39.96 9.69 3.47
N GLU A 54 -41.22 9.62 3.91
CA GLU A 54 -41.68 10.14 5.19
C GLU A 54 -40.99 9.48 6.40
N LEU A 55 -40.59 8.21 6.29
CA LEU A 55 -39.86 7.50 7.37
C LEU A 55 -38.48 8.11 7.64
N ALA A 56 -37.83 8.66 6.61
CA ALA A 56 -36.55 9.33 6.74
C ALA A 56 -36.66 10.67 7.47
N GLU A 57 -37.79 11.36 7.34
CA GLU A 57 -38.00 12.67 7.96
C GLU A 57 -38.24 12.57 9.49
N VAL A 58 -38.73 11.41 9.96
CA VAL A 58 -39.12 11.18 11.36
C VAL A 58 -37.95 10.72 12.24
N GLU A 59 -37.10 9.80 11.76
CA GLU A 59 -36.00 9.24 12.55
C GLU A 59 -34.62 9.86 12.23
N GLY A 60 -34.55 10.75 11.24
CA GLY A 60 -33.29 11.36 10.79
C GLY A 60 -32.55 10.52 9.76
N THR A 61 -31.21 10.46 9.86
CA THR A 61 -30.34 9.92 8.80
C THR A 61 -30.69 8.49 8.36
N ILE A 62 -30.84 8.28 7.06
CA ILE A 62 -31.13 6.95 6.50
C ILE A 62 -29.84 6.12 6.48
N PHE A 63 -29.80 5.10 7.33
CA PHE A 63 -28.71 4.14 7.39
C PHE A 63 -29.25 2.72 7.22
N PHE A 64 -28.43 1.80 6.69
CA PHE A 64 -28.90 0.44 6.37
C PHE A 64 -29.47 -0.29 7.59
N VAL A 65 -28.93 -0.04 8.79
CA VAL A 65 -29.45 -0.60 10.06
C VAL A 65 -30.89 -0.15 10.33
N ASN A 66 -31.22 1.11 10.05
CA ASN A 66 -32.59 1.62 10.22
C ASN A 66 -33.53 0.98 9.19
N ILE A 67 -33.07 0.81 7.95
CA ILE A 67 -33.83 0.11 6.90
C ILE A 67 -34.13 -1.34 7.32
N SER A 68 -33.13 -2.07 7.83
CA SER A 68 -33.30 -3.43 8.35
C SER A 68 -34.30 -3.49 9.53
N LYS A 69 -34.29 -2.50 10.42
CA LYS A 69 -35.28 -2.38 11.51
C LYS A 69 -36.68 -2.11 10.99
N TRP A 70 -36.86 -1.20 10.03
CA TRP A 70 -38.17 -0.89 9.45
C TRP A 70 -38.77 -2.05 8.67
N THR A 71 -37.94 -2.83 7.96
CA THR A 71 -38.41 -4.08 7.33
C THR A 71 -38.80 -5.12 8.37
N ALA A 72 -38.02 -5.28 9.45
CA ALA A 72 -38.35 -6.21 10.53
C ALA A 72 -39.65 -5.87 11.26
N ASN A 73 -40.00 -4.58 11.32
CA ASN A 73 -41.25 -4.05 11.90
C ASN A 73 -42.41 -3.94 10.88
N ASP A 74 -42.31 -4.59 9.71
CA ASP A 74 -43.33 -4.63 8.64
C ASP A 74 -43.72 -3.26 8.04
N LEU A 75 -42.94 -2.20 8.30
CA LEU A 75 -43.14 -0.86 7.73
C LEU A 75 -42.75 -0.81 6.24
N LEU A 76 -41.75 -1.61 5.86
CA LEU A 76 -41.27 -1.76 4.49
C LEU A 76 -41.45 -3.22 4.03
N ASP A 77 -41.67 -3.43 2.74
CA ASP A 77 -41.74 -4.78 2.19
C ASP A 77 -40.34 -5.31 1.84
N ILE A 78 -39.55 -4.49 1.12
CA ILE A 78 -38.14 -4.77 0.76
C ILE A 78 -37.35 -3.48 0.95
N GLY A 79 -36.23 -3.52 1.65
CA GLY A 79 -35.30 -2.38 1.71
C GLY A 79 -34.40 -2.33 0.48
N MET A 80 -34.26 -1.17 -0.16
CA MET A 80 -33.34 -0.94 -1.28
C MET A 80 -31.93 -0.62 -0.75
N SER A 81 -31.42 -1.56 0.04
CA SER A 81 -30.10 -1.55 0.68
C SER A 81 -29.63 -3.00 0.85
N VAL A 82 -28.38 -3.15 1.30
CA VAL A 82 -27.85 -4.46 1.69
C VAL A 82 -27.24 -4.37 3.07
N ASP A 83 -27.42 -5.42 3.85
CA ASP A 83 -26.90 -5.56 5.20
C ASP A 83 -26.12 -6.88 5.34
N THR A 84 -25.24 -6.94 6.34
CA THR A 84 -24.50 -8.16 6.67
C THR A 84 -25.37 -9.14 7.45
N THR A 85 -25.34 -10.40 7.04
CA THR A 85 -26.04 -11.48 7.76
C THR A 85 -25.11 -12.30 8.65
N GLY A 86 -23.83 -11.91 8.79
CA GLY A 86 -22.78 -12.75 9.39
C GLY A 86 -22.97 -13.05 10.89
N GLU A 87 -23.55 -12.12 11.64
CA GLU A 87 -23.75 -12.25 13.10
C GLU A 87 -25.20 -12.59 13.48
N MET A 88 -26.05 -12.83 12.50
CA MET A 88 -27.48 -13.01 12.72
C MET A 88 -27.83 -14.45 13.08
N THR A 89 -28.70 -14.60 14.08
CA THR A 89 -29.27 -15.90 14.48
C THR A 89 -30.58 -16.22 13.78
N ASN A 90 -31.25 -15.22 13.20
CA ASN A 90 -32.51 -15.36 12.47
C ASN A 90 -32.41 -14.71 11.08
N PHE A 91 -32.79 -15.46 10.05
CA PHE A 91 -32.78 -15.04 8.64
C PHE A 91 -34.19 -14.81 8.05
N ASP A 92 -35.23 -14.77 8.90
CA ASP A 92 -36.60 -14.53 8.47
C ASP A 92 -36.76 -13.14 7.80
N THR A 93 -35.95 -12.16 8.22
CA THR A 93 -35.98 -10.76 7.74
C THR A 93 -34.95 -10.47 6.65
N PHE A 94 -34.33 -11.49 6.07
CA PHE A 94 -33.32 -11.34 5.03
C PHE A 94 -33.57 -12.29 3.86
N THR A 95 -33.19 -11.87 2.66
CA THR A 95 -33.24 -12.75 1.49
C THR A 95 -32.09 -13.76 1.47
N TYR A 96 -32.19 -14.70 0.54
CA TYR A 96 -31.02 -15.42 0.03
C TYR A 96 -29.84 -14.45 -0.26
N PRO A 97 -28.59 -14.85 0.04
CA PRO A 97 -27.37 -14.06 -0.18
C PRO A 97 -27.28 -13.43 -1.57
N TYR A 98 -27.26 -12.10 -1.59
CA TYR A 98 -27.14 -11.35 -2.83
C TYR A 98 -25.70 -11.33 -3.34
N LEU A 99 -24.74 -10.95 -2.50
CA LEU A 99 -23.33 -10.97 -2.86
C LEU A 99 -22.44 -11.29 -1.66
N MET A 100 -21.22 -11.75 -1.94
CA MET A 100 -20.18 -11.96 -0.94
C MET A 100 -19.01 -11.03 -1.26
N CYS A 101 -18.46 -10.37 -0.25
CA CYS A 101 -17.33 -9.46 -0.41
C CYS A 101 -16.44 -9.48 0.84
N SER A 102 -15.18 -9.10 0.70
CA SER A 102 -14.34 -8.84 1.87
C SER A 102 -14.62 -7.43 2.41
N TYR A 103 -14.50 -7.28 3.72
CA TYR A 103 -14.62 -6.02 4.44
C TYR A 103 -13.30 -5.72 5.15
N CYS A 104 -12.44 -4.97 4.47
CA CYS A 104 -11.07 -4.71 4.90
C CYS A 104 -10.74 -3.22 4.88
N PHE A 105 -9.53 -2.89 5.31
CA PHE A 105 -9.12 -1.50 5.42
C PHE A 105 -8.51 -0.98 4.11
N MET A 106 -8.97 0.20 3.67
CA MET A 106 -8.21 1.06 2.76
C MET A 106 -7.20 1.84 3.59
N VAL A 107 -5.94 1.66 3.25
CA VAL A 107 -4.78 2.15 4.00
C VAL A 107 -4.04 3.17 3.14
N PRO A 108 -3.60 4.32 3.69
CA PRO A 108 -2.74 5.23 2.95
C PRO A 108 -1.50 4.51 2.42
N LEU A 109 -1.15 4.75 1.17
CA LEU A 109 0.08 4.23 0.58
C LEU A 109 1.28 4.79 1.35
N PRO A 110 2.24 3.92 1.72
CA PRO A 110 3.41 4.38 2.44
C PRO A 110 4.27 5.24 1.50
N ASP A 111 4.95 6.22 2.09
CA ASP A 111 5.77 7.15 1.32
C ASP A 111 6.88 6.41 0.57
N LYS A 112 7.27 6.97 -0.57
CA LYS A 112 8.44 6.49 -1.31
C LYS A 112 9.69 6.74 -0.47
N ILE A 113 10.66 5.83 -0.56
CA ILE A 113 11.95 6.02 0.12
C ILE A 113 12.58 7.33 -0.39
N PRO A 114 13.07 8.19 0.51
CA PRO A 114 13.68 9.45 0.11
C PRO A 114 14.97 9.20 -0.68
N TYR A 115 15.27 10.07 -1.65
CA TYR A 115 16.40 9.90 -2.56
C TYR A 115 17.75 9.79 -1.86
N ASN A 116 17.91 10.43 -0.70
CA ASN A 116 19.12 10.33 0.13
C ASN A 116 19.40 8.91 0.66
N GLU A 117 18.38 8.09 0.87
CA GLU A 117 18.50 6.73 1.40
C GLU A 117 18.65 5.68 0.29
N VAL A 118 18.22 6.00 -0.94
CA VAL A 118 18.28 5.10 -2.10
C VAL A 118 19.69 4.51 -2.29
N TYR A 119 20.73 5.31 -2.12
CA TYR A 119 22.12 4.89 -2.31
C TYR A 119 22.56 3.78 -1.35
N GLY A 120 22.02 3.77 -0.13
CA GLY A 120 22.28 2.76 0.90
C GLY A 120 21.39 1.54 0.75
N VAL A 121 20.10 1.74 0.47
CA VAL A 121 19.11 0.65 0.35
C VAL A 121 19.44 -0.34 -0.78
N ILE A 122 20.10 0.12 -1.86
CA ILE A 122 20.55 -0.76 -2.95
C ILE A 122 21.60 -1.77 -2.47
N ILE A 123 22.37 -1.44 -1.43
CA ILE A 123 23.46 -2.28 -0.93
C ILE A 123 22.93 -3.17 0.19
N ASP A 124 22.46 -4.35 -0.18
CA ASP A 124 22.12 -5.39 0.80
C ASP A 124 23.36 -5.81 1.62
N PRO A 125 23.29 -5.87 2.96
CA PRO A 125 24.43 -6.26 3.80
C PRO A 125 25.00 -7.66 3.46
N GLY A 126 24.16 -8.60 3.05
CA GLY A 126 24.58 -9.93 2.62
C GLY A 126 25.38 -9.89 1.31
N VAL A 127 24.94 -9.08 0.34
CA VAL A 127 25.67 -8.85 -0.91
C VAL A 127 27.02 -8.18 -0.63
N LEU A 128 27.08 -7.18 0.27
CA LEU A 128 28.34 -6.54 0.65
C LEU A 128 29.30 -7.54 1.32
N ALA A 129 28.81 -8.39 2.21
CA ALA A 129 29.59 -9.44 2.85
C ALA A 129 30.13 -10.46 1.82
N LEU A 130 29.33 -10.82 0.82
CA LEU A 130 29.74 -11.69 -0.28
C LEU A 130 30.83 -11.03 -1.14
N ILE A 131 30.65 -9.76 -1.53
CA ILE A 131 31.66 -9.00 -2.29
C ILE A 131 32.97 -8.92 -1.49
N PHE A 132 32.89 -8.67 -0.18
CA PHE A 132 34.06 -8.64 0.71
C PHE A 132 34.77 -10.00 0.78
N LEU A 133 34.02 -11.10 0.86
CA LEU A 133 34.58 -12.47 0.84
C LEU A 133 35.27 -12.75 -0.50
N ILE A 134 34.63 -12.41 -1.62
CA ILE A 134 35.22 -12.55 -2.96
C ILE A 134 36.50 -11.71 -3.06
N PHE A 135 36.49 -10.46 -2.58
CA PHE A 135 37.68 -9.61 -2.51
C PHE A 135 38.83 -10.26 -1.73
N CYS A 136 38.54 -10.83 -0.56
CA CYS A 136 39.55 -11.53 0.24
C CYS A 136 40.11 -12.76 -0.49
N ALA A 137 39.25 -13.55 -1.13
CA ALA A 137 39.64 -14.73 -1.90
C ALA A 137 40.56 -14.37 -3.08
N PHE A 138 40.19 -13.34 -3.88
CA PHE A 138 41.03 -12.85 -4.97
C PHE A 138 42.37 -12.29 -4.46
N SER A 139 42.36 -11.58 -3.33
CA SER A 139 43.57 -11.02 -2.73
C SER A 139 44.56 -12.11 -2.28
N VAL A 140 44.09 -13.15 -1.60
CA VAL A 140 44.91 -14.30 -1.20
C VAL A 140 45.50 -15.01 -2.43
N LEU A 141 44.67 -15.23 -3.44
CA LEU A 141 45.07 -15.91 -4.67
C LEU A 141 46.14 -15.13 -5.45
N LEU A 142 45.98 -13.81 -5.52
CA LEU A 142 46.97 -12.93 -6.15
C LEU A 142 48.30 -12.90 -5.39
N ILE A 143 48.27 -12.83 -4.05
CA ILE A 143 49.48 -12.89 -3.21
C ILE A 143 50.21 -14.22 -3.42
N HIS A 144 49.47 -15.33 -3.48
CA HIS A 144 50.04 -16.65 -3.72
C HIS A 144 50.69 -16.76 -5.10
N ILE A 145 50.06 -16.24 -6.16
CA ILE A 145 50.62 -16.25 -7.53
C ILE A 145 51.87 -15.37 -7.62
N GLN A 146 51.93 -14.27 -6.86
CA GLN A 146 53.09 -13.36 -6.83
C GLN A 146 54.22 -13.84 -5.92
N GLY A 147 54.02 -14.93 -5.15
CA GLY A 147 55.03 -15.47 -4.23
C GLY A 147 55.34 -14.54 -3.04
N ARG A 148 54.41 -13.68 -2.65
CA ARG A 148 54.57 -12.76 -1.51
C ARG A 148 54.13 -13.43 -0.20
N SER A 149 54.62 -12.92 0.94
CA SER A 149 54.20 -13.39 2.26
C SER A 149 52.74 -13.01 2.55
N LEU A 150 51.99 -13.96 3.13
CA LEU A 150 50.62 -13.74 3.57
C LEU A 150 50.66 -12.97 4.90
N SER A 151 50.14 -11.75 4.90
CA SER A 151 49.84 -10.98 6.11
C SER A 151 48.41 -10.45 6.00
N LEU A 152 47.76 -10.21 7.14
CA LEU A 152 46.40 -9.67 7.15
C LEU A 152 46.35 -8.30 6.45
N THR A 153 47.38 -7.48 6.63
CA THR A 153 47.55 -6.19 5.96
C THR A 153 47.75 -6.35 4.45
N SER A 154 48.49 -7.36 3.98
CA SER A 154 48.71 -7.57 2.54
C SER A 154 47.45 -8.07 1.83
N VAL A 155 46.59 -8.80 2.54
CA VAL A 155 45.27 -9.23 2.02
C VAL A 155 44.28 -8.06 1.97
N LEU A 156 44.16 -7.29 3.06
CA LEU A 156 43.18 -6.20 3.16
C LEU A 156 43.55 -4.98 2.29
N MET A 157 44.84 -4.64 2.21
CA MET A 157 45.36 -3.51 1.44
C MET A 157 46.02 -3.93 0.12
N ASN A 158 45.43 -4.90 -0.57
CA ASN A 158 45.87 -5.26 -1.91
C ASN A 158 45.39 -4.22 -2.94
N ASP A 159 46.25 -3.25 -3.25
CA ASP A 159 45.98 -2.14 -4.18
C ASP A 159 45.48 -2.61 -5.56
N MET A 160 46.01 -3.73 -6.08
CA MET A 160 45.62 -4.27 -7.38
C MET A 160 44.19 -4.82 -7.36
N CYS A 161 43.82 -5.54 -6.30
CA CYS A 161 42.45 -6.02 -6.12
C CYS A 161 41.47 -4.87 -5.92
N LEU A 162 41.81 -3.93 -5.04
CA LEU A 162 40.92 -2.85 -4.63
C LEU A 162 40.60 -1.93 -5.81
N ARG A 163 41.62 -1.55 -6.59
CA ARG A 163 41.42 -0.83 -7.85
C ARG A 163 40.65 -1.65 -8.89
N GLY A 164 40.95 -2.94 -9.01
CA GLY A 164 40.24 -3.83 -9.92
C GLY A 164 38.73 -3.88 -9.63
N PHE A 165 38.35 -4.08 -8.36
CA PHE A 165 36.94 -4.10 -7.91
C PHE A 165 36.22 -2.78 -8.14
N LEU A 166 36.90 -1.65 -7.94
CA LEU A 166 36.35 -0.31 -8.22
C LEU A 166 36.37 0.08 -9.70
N CYS A 167 36.75 -0.84 -10.60
CA CYS A 167 36.91 -0.59 -12.03
C CYS A 167 37.92 0.53 -12.35
N LEU A 168 38.95 0.69 -11.50
CA LEU A 168 40.03 1.66 -11.68
C LEU A 168 41.23 1.02 -12.40
N PRO A 169 41.95 1.78 -13.24
CA PRO A 169 43.18 1.30 -13.85
C PRO A 169 44.27 1.08 -12.79
N PHE A 170 45.03 -0.01 -12.94
CA PHE A 170 46.14 -0.35 -12.07
C PHE A 170 47.39 -0.71 -12.88
N PRO A 171 48.59 -0.49 -12.32
CA PRO A 171 49.84 -0.79 -13.02
C PRO A 171 49.98 -2.31 -13.21
N PHE A 172 49.99 -2.74 -14.48
CA PHE A 172 50.10 -4.15 -14.84
C PHE A 172 51.56 -4.58 -15.00
N PRO A 173 52.02 -5.70 -14.38
CA PRO A 173 53.41 -6.13 -14.48
C PRO A 173 53.81 -6.50 -15.92
N ARG A 174 55.03 -6.14 -16.33
CA ARG A 174 55.52 -6.37 -17.70
C ARG A 174 55.79 -7.85 -18.03
N GLN A 175 56.11 -8.66 -17.02
CA GLN A 175 56.26 -10.12 -17.12
C GLN A 175 55.15 -10.80 -16.30
N CYS A 176 54.16 -11.37 -16.99
CA CYS A 176 52.98 -11.98 -16.34
C CYS A 176 52.80 -13.45 -16.72
N SER A 177 52.53 -14.28 -15.72
CA SER A 177 52.09 -15.65 -15.93
C SER A 177 50.68 -15.69 -16.56
N ARG A 178 50.36 -16.75 -17.32
CA ARG A 178 49.00 -16.96 -17.88
C ARG A 178 47.93 -16.96 -16.78
N LYS A 179 48.28 -17.47 -15.59
CA LYS A 179 47.41 -17.50 -14.40
C LYS A 179 47.04 -16.09 -13.93
N LEU A 180 48.02 -15.17 -13.86
CA LEU A 180 47.77 -13.79 -13.45
C LEU A 180 46.87 -13.04 -14.45
N LYS A 181 47.08 -13.26 -15.76
CA LYS A 181 46.21 -12.68 -16.80
C LYS A 181 44.76 -13.14 -16.68
N LEU A 182 44.55 -14.45 -16.46
CA LEU A 182 43.22 -15.01 -16.25
C LEU A 182 42.53 -14.43 -15.00
N MET A 183 43.26 -14.30 -13.88
CA MET A 183 42.71 -13.70 -12.66
C MET A 183 42.31 -12.24 -12.84
N CYS A 184 43.12 -11.45 -13.56
CA CYS A 184 42.77 -10.05 -13.83
C CYS A 184 41.56 -9.94 -14.76
N LEU A 185 41.41 -10.85 -15.73
CA LEU A 185 40.24 -10.90 -16.60
C LEU A 185 38.97 -11.28 -15.83
N LEU A 186 39.05 -12.27 -14.93
CA LEU A 186 37.94 -12.65 -14.04
C LEU A 186 37.55 -11.50 -13.10
N LEU A 187 38.54 -10.83 -12.52
CA LEU A 187 38.33 -9.66 -11.66
C LEU A 187 37.65 -8.53 -12.44
N CYS A 188 38.10 -8.25 -13.67
CA CYS A 188 37.47 -7.25 -14.54
C CYS A 188 36.01 -7.59 -14.86
N PHE A 189 35.71 -8.85 -15.19
CA PHE A 189 34.35 -9.29 -15.45
C PHE A 189 33.45 -9.18 -14.22
N ALA A 190 33.93 -9.62 -13.05
CA ALA A 190 33.20 -9.51 -11.79
C ALA A 190 32.91 -8.04 -11.43
N SER A 191 33.90 -7.16 -11.62
CA SER A 191 33.77 -5.73 -11.35
C SER A 191 32.77 -5.08 -12.32
N LEU A 192 32.87 -5.39 -13.61
CA LEU A 192 31.93 -4.90 -14.62
C LEU A 192 30.49 -5.33 -14.31
N MET A 193 30.27 -6.60 -13.95
CA MET A 193 28.95 -7.10 -13.54
C MET A 193 28.42 -6.38 -12.30
N THR A 194 29.27 -6.17 -11.29
CA THR A 194 28.87 -5.52 -10.03
C THR A 194 28.52 -4.04 -10.25
N THR A 195 29.36 -3.29 -10.97
CA THR A 195 29.13 -1.86 -11.27
C THR A 195 27.92 -1.67 -12.18
N THR A 196 27.73 -2.52 -13.19
CA THR A 196 26.55 -2.44 -14.08
C THR A 196 25.27 -2.79 -13.35
N MET A 197 25.28 -3.80 -12.47
CA MET A 197 24.14 -4.14 -11.62
C MET A 197 23.76 -3.00 -10.68
N TYR A 198 24.73 -2.47 -9.92
CA TYR A 198 24.48 -1.33 -9.02
C TYR A 198 23.97 -0.11 -9.79
N GLY A 199 24.60 0.22 -10.92
CA GLY A 199 24.18 1.35 -11.77
C GLY A 199 22.78 1.17 -12.37
N ALA A 200 22.36 -0.07 -12.68
CA ALA A 200 21.01 -0.36 -13.16
C ALA A 200 19.97 -0.17 -12.04
N TYR A 201 20.23 -0.73 -10.85
CA TYR A 201 19.35 -0.55 -9.69
C TYR A 201 19.24 0.91 -9.28
N LEU A 202 20.37 1.64 -9.25
CA LEU A 202 20.38 3.06 -8.91
C LEU A 202 19.52 3.87 -9.88
N LYS A 203 19.67 3.67 -11.19
CA LYS A 203 18.83 4.36 -12.19
C LYS A 203 17.35 4.02 -12.03
N ALA A 204 17.02 2.75 -11.78
CA ALA A 204 15.64 2.33 -11.58
C ALA A 204 15.02 2.98 -10.34
N PHE A 205 15.75 3.01 -9.22
CA PHE A 205 15.27 3.58 -7.96
C PHE A 205 15.24 5.11 -7.98
N LEU A 206 16.14 5.77 -8.72
CA LEU A 206 16.07 7.22 -8.94
C LEU A 206 14.86 7.61 -9.80
N TYR A 207 14.49 6.76 -10.77
CA TYR A 207 13.31 7.01 -11.60
C TYR A 207 12.00 6.78 -10.82
N SER A 208 11.91 5.68 -10.09
CA SER A 208 10.76 5.38 -9.23
C SER A 208 11.26 4.70 -7.96
N PRO A 209 11.43 5.47 -6.86
CA PRO A 209 11.88 4.88 -5.61
C PRO A 209 10.87 3.84 -5.13
N PRO A 210 11.35 2.70 -4.58
CA PRO A 210 10.45 1.74 -4.00
C PRO A 210 9.66 2.38 -2.84
N PRO A 211 8.37 2.03 -2.69
CA PRO A 211 7.62 2.44 -1.52
C PRO A 211 8.25 1.83 -0.27
N GLN A 212 8.08 2.50 0.87
CA GLN A 212 8.31 1.90 2.17
C GLN A 212 7.46 0.61 2.33
N PRO A 213 7.86 -0.30 3.24
CA PRO A 213 7.15 -1.57 3.42
C PRO A 213 5.68 -1.31 3.75
N MET A 214 4.79 -2.02 3.03
CA MET A 214 3.35 -1.96 3.27
C MET A 214 3.02 -2.54 4.65
N MET A 215 1.91 -2.10 5.23
CA MET A 215 1.41 -2.65 6.48
C MET A 215 0.65 -3.96 6.21
N HIS A 216 1.06 -5.01 6.92
CA HIS A 216 0.57 -6.38 6.76
C HIS A 216 -0.28 -6.82 7.98
N SER A 217 -0.03 -6.24 9.16
CA SER A 217 -0.72 -6.63 10.40
C SER A 217 -1.35 -5.47 11.16
N PHE A 218 -2.29 -5.78 12.06
CA PHE A 218 -2.85 -4.81 13.01
C PHE A 218 -1.78 -4.25 13.98
N SER A 219 -0.72 -5.02 14.27
CA SER A 219 0.40 -4.56 15.08
C SER A 219 1.22 -3.46 14.39
N ASP A 220 1.40 -3.57 13.07
CA ASP A 220 2.07 -2.53 12.27
C ASP A 220 1.25 -1.23 12.29
N LEU A 221 -0.08 -1.36 12.25
CA LEU A 221 -1.00 -0.24 12.33
C LEU A 221 -0.94 0.45 13.70
N GLU A 222 -0.81 -0.31 14.79
CA GLU A 222 -0.62 0.25 16.13
C GLU A 222 0.67 1.08 16.23
N GLY A 223 1.76 0.63 15.60
CA GLY A 223 3.03 1.35 15.51
C GLY A 223 3.04 2.53 14.54
N SER A 224 2.07 2.61 13.63
CA SER A 224 2.00 3.63 12.57
C SER A 224 1.52 5.00 13.06
N GLN A 225 1.61 6.03 12.22
CA GLN A 225 1.05 7.36 12.53
C GLN A 225 -0.46 7.47 12.28
N TYR A 226 -1.06 6.46 11.65
CA TYR A 226 -2.44 6.54 11.15
C TYR A 226 -3.46 6.22 12.25
N LYS A 227 -4.59 6.91 12.20
CA LYS A 227 -5.76 6.60 13.05
C LYS A 227 -6.77 5.75 12.29
N ILE A 228 -7.48 4.88 12.98
CA ILE A 228 -8.57 4.10 12.40
C ILE A 228 -9.87 4.88 12.55
N ALA A 229 -10.51 5.22 11.45
CA ALA A 229 -11.84 5.83 11.45
C ALA A 229 -12.91 4.71 11.50
N MET A 230 -13.79 4.74 12.50
CA MET A 230 -14.93 3.82 12.59
C MET A 230 -16.22 4.57 12.92
N ILE A 231 -17.36 3.95 12.63
CA ILE A 231 -18.68 4.46 13.00
C ILE A 231 -19.19 3.75 14.26
N ALA A 232 -20.07 4.40 15.03
CA ALA A 232 -20.58 3.88 16.29
C ALA A 232 -21.26 2.50 16.18
N GLU A 233 -21.97 2.23 15.08
CA GLU A 233 -22.61 0.93 14.84
C GLU A 233 -21.60 -0.19 14.56
N MET A 234 -20.43 0.14 13.99
CA MET A 234 -19.33 -0.81 13.82
C MET A 234 -18.53 -1.00 15.10
N ASP A 235 -18.54 0.00 15.99
CA ASP A 235 -17.96 -0.13 17.34
C ASP A 235 -18.73 -1.14 18.20
N MET A 236 -20.06 -1.29 17.99
CA MET A 236 -20.83 -2.36 18.64
C MET A 236 -20.32 -3.76 18.29
N LEU A 237 -19.82 -3.96 17.06
CA LEU A 237 -19.18 -5.22 16.64
C LEU A 237 -17.84 -5.45 17.37
N ARG A 238 -17.11 -4.37 17.76
CA ARG A 238 -15.88 -4.48 18.57
C ARG A 238 -16.17 -4.95 19.99
N PHE A 239 -17.24 -4.45 20.59
CA PHE A 239 -17.50 -4.63 22.02
C PHE A 239 -17.90 -6.05 22.41
N ASP A 240 -18.45 -6.83 21.48
CA ASP A 240 -19.04 -8.11 21.88
C ASP A 240 -18.02 -9.24 22.10
N ASN A 241 -16.73 -9.09 21.74
CA ASN A 241 -15.72 -10.13 22.03
C ASN A 241 -14.21 -9.79 21.86
N ASN A 242 -13.78 -8.53 21.66
CA ASN A 242 -12.35 -8.21 21.43
C ASN A 242 -11.71 -8.91 20.20
N ARG A 243 -12.54 -9.44 19.27
CA ARG A 243 -12.11 -10.28 18.14
C ARG A 243 -11.74 -9.51 16.88
N ILE A 244 -12.25 -8.28 16.72
CA ILE A 244 -12.27 -7.59 15.43
C ILE A 244 -11.04 -6.71 15.19
N LEU A 245 -10.43 -6.17 16.25
CA LEU A 245 -9.18 -5.41 16.19
C LEU A 245 -8.23 -5.88 17.30
N PRO A 246 -7.62 -7.05 17.17
CA PRO A 246 -6.66 -7.52 18.15
C PRO A 246 -5.45 -6.57 18.17
N HIS A 247 -5.00 -6.19 19.37
CA HIS A 247 -3.79 -5.37 19.56
C HIS A 247 -3.86 -3.94 19.00
N VAL A 248 -5.03 -3.30 19.00
CA VAL A 248 -5.14 -1.86 18.69
C VAL A 248 -5.67 -1.11 19.91
N SER A 249 -4.85 -0.22 20.46
CA SER A 249 -5.26 0.70 21.54
C SER A 249 -6.48 1.56 21.14
N ASN A 250 -7.36 1.83 22.10
CA ASN A 250 -8.51 2.72 21.91
C ASN A 250 -8.11 4.14 21.49
N GLU A 251 -6.88 4.58 21.79
CA GLU A 251 -6.36 5.89 21.39
C GLU A 251 -6.10 6.01 19.87
N ARG A 252 -5.92 4.87 19.18
CA ARG A 252 -5.76 4.81 17.72
C ARG A 252 -7.07 4.79 16.96
N VAL A 253 -8.19 4.63 17.66
CA VAL A 253 -9.51 4.50 17.08
C VAL A 253 -10.31 5.78 17.29
N GLU A 254 -10.75 6.38 16.19
CA GLU A 254 -11.64 7.54 16.22
C GLU A 254 -13.04 7.14 15.77
N ILE A 255 -14.01 7.29 16.67
CA ILE A 255 -15.40 6.89 16.43
C ILE A 255 -16.22 8.11 16.02
N PHE A 256 -16.75 8.07 14.81
CA PHE A 256 -17.65 9.08 14.26
C PHE A 256 -19.10 8.73 14.60
N LYS A 257 -19.82 9.72 15.14
CA LYS A 257 -21.26 9.60 15.45
C LYS A 257 -22.15 9.87 14.23
N ASP A 258 -21.73 10.80 13.36
CA ASP A 258 -22.42 11.08 12.10
C ASP A 258 -21.83 10.21 10.98
N TYR A 259 -22.67 9.34 10.41
CA TYR A 259 -22.30 8.50 9.29
C TYR A 259 -21.91 9.33 8.04
N HIS A 260 -22.59 10.44 7.79
CA HIS A 260 -22.30 11.28 6.62
C HIS A 260 -20.94 11.98 6.76
N GLU A 261 -20.53 12.34 7.97
CA GLU A 261 -19.19 12.86 8.24
C GLU A 261 -18.11 11.82 7.93
N PHE A 262 -18.29 10.58 8.43
CA PHE A 262 -17.40 9.48 8.12
C PHE A 262 -17.29 9.23 6.60
N VAL A 263 -18.42 9.19 5.89
CA VAL A 263 -18.43 9.03 4.43
C VAL A 263 -17.71 10.18 3.76
N ARG A 264 -18.01 11.44 4.10
CA ARG A 264 -17.33 12.63 3.53
C ARG A 264 -15.82 12.56 3.70
N LEU A 265 -15.35 12.21 4.90
CA LEU A 265 -13.93 12.10 5.21
C LEU A 265 -13.27 11.01 4.38
N ARG A 266 -13.92 9.86 4.23
CA ARG A 266 -13.45 8.75 3.39
C ARG A 266 -13.41 9.13 1.90
N GLU A 267 -14.46 9.79 1.39
CA GLU A 267 -14.52 10.25 -0.01
C GLU A 267 -13.50 11.35 -0.34
N SER A 268 -13.02 12.07 0.67
CA SER A 268 -11.95 13.07 0.54
C SER A 268 -10.54 12.48 0.50
N PHE A 269 -10.38 11.16 0.67
CA PHE A 269 -9.07 10.49 0.73
C PHE A 269 -8.12 11.12 1.76
N ASN A 270 -8.61 11.35 2.99
CA ASN A 270 -7.78 11.92 4.06
C ASN A 270 -6.71 10.91 4.53
N ASN A 271 -5.44 11.19 4.23
CA ASN A 271 -4.30 10.30 4.50
C ASN A 271 -3.90 10.17 5.99
N ASN A 272 -4.56 10.88 6.91
CA ASN A 272 -4.33 10.69 8.34
C ASN A 272 -5.08 9.48 8.92
N TYR A 273 -6.02 8.94 8.15
CA TYR A 273 -6.94 7.91 8.59
C TYR A 273 -6.87 6.66 7.72
N VAL A 274 -7.10 5.52 8.36
CA VAL A 274 -7.37 4.23 7.75
C VAL A 274 -8.87 3.98 7.84
N PHE A 275 -9.49 3.61 6.72
CA PHE A 275 -10.95 3.46 6.64
C PHE A 275 -11.35 2.04 6.31
N PRO A 276 -12.37 1.48 6.96
CA PRO A 276 -12.93 0.21 6.54
C PRO A 276 -13.81 0.40 5.29
N VAL A 277 -13.62 -0.48 4.30
CA VAL A 277 -14.33 -0.50 3.02
C VAL A 277 -14.58 -1.93 2.57
N THR A 278 -15.70 -2.14 1.86
CA THR A 278 -15.94 -3.43 1.21
C THR A 278 -15.16 -3.52 -0.09
N SER A 279 -14.80 -4.72 -0.53
CA SER A 279 -14.10 -4.91 -1.81
C SER A 279 -14.90 -4.34 -3.01
N VAL A 280 -16.23 -4.40 -2.95
CA VAL A 280 -17.13 -3.79 -3.95
C VAL A 280 -16.98 -2.26 -3.97
N ARG A 281 -16.92 -1.62 -2.78
CA ARG A 281 -16.71 -0.17 -2.70
C ARG A 281 -15.28 0.21 -3.11
N TRP A 282 -14.29 -0.60 -2.73
CA TRP A 282 -12.89 -0.40 -3.11
C TRP A 282 -12.72 -0.32 -4.62
N GLY A 283 -13.40 -1.18 -5.40
CA GLY A 283 -13.33 -1.13 -6.87
C GLY A 283 -13.59 0.26 -7.44
N THR A 284 -14.57 0.99 -6.90
CA THR A 284 -14.85 2.37 -7.36
C THR A 284 -13.80 3.39 -6.91
N TYR A 285 -13.13 3.17 -5.78
CA TYR A 285 -12.02 4.02 -5.36
C TYR A 285 -10.77 3.74 -6.18
N ASP A 286 -10.46 2.49 -6.49
CA ASP A 286 -9.34 2.11 -7.35
C ASP A 286 -9.47 2.77 -8.73
N GLU A 287 -10.65 2.72 -9.35
CA GLU A 287 -10.91 3.42 -10.61
C GLU A 287 -10.78 4.94 -10.49
N ARG A 288 -11.24 5.53 -9.38
CA ARG A 288 -11.06 6.96 -9.11
C ARG A 288 -9.58 7.32 -8.98
N GLN A 289 -8.78 6.48 -8.34
CA GLN A 289 -7.36 6.72 -8.13
C GLN A 289 -6.52 6.57 -9.41
N LYS A 290 -6.99 5.83 -10.42
CA LYS A 290 -6.34 5.78 -11.74
C LYS A 290 -6.36 7.13 -12.47
N LEU A 291 -7.26 8.03 -12.06
CA LEU A 291 -7.30 9.41 -12.56
C LEU A 291 -6.31 10.33 -11.83
N LEU A 292 -5.72 9.89 -10.71
CA LEU A 292 -4.67 10.60 -9.98
C LEU A 292 -3.31 10.36 -10.63
N PHE A 293 -2.37 11.32 -10.45
CA PHE A 293 -0.99 11.12 -10.85
C PHE A 293 -0.30 10.02 -10.02
N ASN A 294 -0.52 10.04 -8.70
CA ASN A 294 -0.10 8.98 -7.80
C ASN A 294 -1.32 8.47 -7.01
N PRO A 295 -1.48 7.14 -6.86
CA PRO A 295 -2.48 6.61 -5.94
C PRO A 295 -2.12 7.01 -4.50
N VAL A 296 -3.15 7.20 -3.66
CA VAL A 296 -3.00 7.67 -2.27
C VAL A 296 -3.31 6.57 -1.26
N PHE A 297 -4.11 5.58 -1.64
CA PHE A 297 -4.52 4.46 -0.81
C PHE A 297 -4.33 3.13 -1.54
N TYR A 298 -4.17 2.07 -0.76
CA TYR A 298 -4.26 0.68 -1.20
C TYR A 298 -5.25 -0.09 -0.33
N TYR A 299 -5.79 -1.19 -0.86
CA TYR A 299 -6.63 -2.12 -0.11
C TYR A 299 -5.78 -3.23 0.48
N SER A 300 -5.87 -3.43 1.79
CA SER A 300 -5.15 -4.50 2.46
C SER A 300 -6.02 -5.76 2.55
N ASP A 301 -5.58 -6.84 1.90
CA ASP A 301 -6.22 -8.17 2.03
C ASP A 301 -5.87 -8.87 3.35
N GLU A 302 -4.94 -8.30 4.12
CA GLU A 302 -4.46 -8.88 5.38
C GLU A 302 -5.13 -8.24 6.59
N ILE A 303 -5.32 -6.91 6.55
CA ILE A 303 -5.95 -6.13 7.60
C ILE A 303 -7.46 -6.03 7.28
N CYS A 304 -8.21 -7.03 7.76
CA CYS A 304 -9.64 -7.17 7.47
C CYS A 304 -10.49 -7.30 8.74
N LEU A 305 -11.68 -6.70 8.72
CA LEU A 305 -12.72 -6.92 9.72
C LEU A 305 -13.42 -8.26 9.48
N SER A 306 -13.72 -8.57 8.21
CA SER A 306 -14.27 -9.86 7.79
C SER A 306 -13.82 -10.18 6.37
N ARG A 307 -13.37 -11.41 6.12
CA ARG A 307 -12.94 -11.85 4.78
C ARG A 307 -14.14 -12.26 3.90
N ASP A 308 -15.16 -12.85 4.52
CA ASP A 308 -16.32 -13.42 3.82
C ASP A 308 -17.61 -12.76 4.34
N ASN A 309 -17.77 -11.47 4.03
CA ASN A 309 -18.97 -10.73 4.40
C ASN A 309 -20.11 -11.04 3.42
N ILE A 310 -21.19 -11.66 3.94
CA ILE A 310 -22.37 -12.03 3.17
C ILE A 310 -23.38 -10.88 3.25
N LEU A 311 -23.73 -10.32 2.09
CA LEU A 311 -24.69 -9.23 1.98
C LEU A 311 -26.02 -9.72 1.40
N SER A 312 -27.12 -9.40 2.09
CA SER A 312 -28.50 -9.73 1.69
C SER A 312 -29.41 -8.52 1.72
N PHE A 313 -30.55 -8.60 1.03
CA PHE A 313 -31.59 -7.58 1.12
C PHE A 313 -32.37 -7.75 2.42
N PRO A 314 -32.59 -6.67 3.18
CA PRO A 314 -33.51 -6.68 4.29
C PRO A 314 -34.96 -6.74 3.76
N ILE A 315 -35.76 -7.63 4.33
CA ILE A 315 -37.15 -7.86 3.95
C ILE A 315 -38.02 -8.00 5.20
N ARG A 316 -39.33 -7.75 5.04
CA ARG A 316 -40.29 -8.10 6.10
C ARG A 316 -40.35 -9.60 6.34
N ARG A 317 -40.62 -9.98 7.59
CA ARG A 317 -40.57 -11.37 8.06
C ARG A 317 -41.45 -12.32 7.24
N HIS A 318 -42.66 -11.89 6.94
CA HIS A 318 -43.65 -12.66 6.17
C HIS A 318 -43.95 -11.97 4.85
N LEU A 319 -42.94 -11.88 3.98
CA LEU A 319 -43.08 -11.35 2.63
C LEU A 319 -43.81 -12.37 1.72
N PRO A 320 -45.02 -12.07 1.21
CA PRO A 320 -45.84 -13.06 0.50
C PRO A 320 -45.21 -13.62 -0.79
N TYR A 321 -44.30 -12.86 -1.39
CA TYR A 321 -43.63 -13.16 -2.66
C TYR A 321 -42.12 -13.35 -2.50
N ARG A 322 -41.67 -13.69 -1.29
CA ARG A 322 -40.25 -13.93 -0.98
C ARG A 322 -39.59 -14.87 -1.99
N ASN A 323 -40.21 -16.02 -2.26
CA ASN A 323 -39.66 -17.03 -3.17
C ASN A 323 -39.44 -16.47 -4.59
N LEU A 324 -40.37 -15.64 -5.08
CA LEU A 324 -40.24 -15.02 -6.41
C LEU A 324 -39.09 -14.01 -6.46
N PHE A 325 -38.88 -13.28 -5.36
CA PHE A 325 -37.78 -12.32 -5.25
C PHE A 325 -36.43 -13.03 -5.12
N GLU A 326 -36.32 -14.05 -4.28
CA GLU A 326 -35.10 -14.84 -4.12
C GLU A 326 -34.73 -15.59 -5.42
N GLU A 327 -35.71 -16.17 -6.12
CA GLU A 327 -35.48 -16.75 -7.45
C GLU A 327 -35.00 -15.70 -8.47
N HIS A 328 -35.55 -14.48 -8.41
CA HIS A 328 -35.08 -13.37 -9.24
C HIS A 328 -33.63 -13.01 -8.93
N ILE A 329 -33.25 -12.91 -7.66
CA ILE A 329 -31.86 -12.68 -7.23
C ILE A 329 -30.93 -13.72 -7.85
N LEU A 330 -31.27 -15.00 -7.73
CA LEU A 330 -30.47 -16.10 -8.27
C LEU A 330 -30.30 -16.00 -9.79
N ARG A 331 -31.40 -15.82 -10.53
CA ARG A 331 -31.36 -15.70 -12.00
C ARG A 331 -30.52 -14.51 -12.45
N GLN A 332 -30.66 -13.35 -11.81
CA GLN A 332 -29.90 -12.14 -12.18
C GLN A 332 -28.39 -12.34 -11.95
N LYS A 333 -28.01 -13.12 -10.93
CA LYS A 333 -26.63 -13.53 -10.70
C LYS A 333 -26.14 -14.52 -11.75
N GLU A 334 -26.94 -15.53 -12.11
CA GLU A 334 -26.62 -16.52 -13.15
C GLU A 334 -26.39 -15.88 -14.53
N PHE A 335 -27.16 -14.85 -14.87
CA PHE A 335 -26.97 -14.07 -16.11
C PHE A 335 -25.78 -13.10 -16.06
N GLY A 336 -25.12 -12.93 -14.90
CA GLY A 336 -23.99 -12.02 -14.75
C GLY A 336 -24.36 -10.53 -14.63
N LEU A 337 -25.65 -10.20 -14.46
CA LEU A 337 -26.12 -8.81 -14.39
C LEU A 337 -25.62 -8.08 -13.13
N LEU A 338 -25.50 -8.79 -12.00
CA LEU A 338 -24.88 -8.26 -10.79
C LEU A 338 -23.46 -7.75 -11.07
N GLN A 339 -22.61 -8.60 -11.67
CA GLN A 339 -21.22 -8.24 -11.95
C GLN A 339 -21.15 -7.07 -12.93
N HIS A 340 -21.99 -7.10 -13.98
CA HIS A 340 -22.09 -6.01 -14.94
C HIS A 340 -22.41 -4.65 -14.28
N TRP A 341 -23.36 -4.60 -13.33
CA TRP A 341 -23.69 -3.37 -12.61
C TRP A 341 -22.60 -2.93 -11.65
N ILE A 342 -21.88 -3.86 -11.00
CA ILE A 342 -20.73 -3.53 -10.16
C ILE A 342 -19.62 -2.91 -11.02
N ASP A 343 -19.27 -3.53 -12.15
CA ASP A 343 -18.20 -3.05 -13.03
C ASP A 343 -18.53 -1.69 -13.67
N HIS A 344 -19.79 -1.46 -14.02
CA HIS A 344 -20.24 -0.17 -14.58
C HIS A 344 -20.48 0.91 -13.54
N SER A 345 -20.49 0.57 -12.25
CA SER A 345 -20.93 1.49 -11.22
C SER A 345 -20.10 2.77 -11.12
N PHE A 346 -18.79 2.69 -11.39
CA PHE A 346 -17.92 3.87 -11.43
C PHE A 346 -18.30 4.83 -12.57
N LEU A 347 -18.65 4.30 -13.74
CA LEU A 347 -19.13 5.12 -14.87
C LEU A 347 -20.47 5.76 -14.55
N ASP A 348 -21.37 5.06 -13.88
CA ASP A 348 -22.64 5.64 -13.44
C ASP A 348 -22.45 6.74 -12.39
N MET A 349 -21.50 6.56 -11.46
CA MET A 349 -21.11 7.62 -10.53
C MET A 349 -20.58 8.87 -11.24
N LEU A 350 -19.76 8.69 -12.29
CA LEU A 350 -19.27 9.80 -13.12
C LEU A 350 -20.40 10.50 -13.88
N ARG A 351 -21.33 9.72 -14.48
CA ARG A 351 -22.50 10.27 -15.18
C ARG A 351 -23.39 11.10 -14.26
N LEU A 352 -23.56 10.65 -13.02
CA LEU A 352 -24.34 11.35 -12.00
C LEU A 352 -23.56 12.49 -11.29
N GLN A 353 -22.32 12.76 -11.69
CA GLN A 353 -21.45 13.80 -11.10
C GLN A 353 -21.26 13.64 -9.58
N LEU A 354 -21.36 12.41 -9.07
CA LEU A 354 -21.17 12.12 -7.64
C LEU A 354 -19.69 12.17 -7.23
N THR A 355 -18.79 12.03 -8.21
CA THR A 355 -17.34 12.18 -8.03
C THR A 355 -16.89 13.51 -8.62
N PRO A 356 -16.38 14.45 -7.81
CA PRO A 356 -15.88 15.70 -8.34
C PRO A 356 -14.69 15.41 -9.28
N HIS A 357 -14.74 15.99 -10.48
CA HIS A 357 -13.62 16.00 -11.44
C HIS A 357 -12.55 17.01 -10.99
N THR A 358 -12.12 16.96 -9.72
CA THR A 358 -10.98 17.76 -9.33
C THR A 358 -9.79 17.28 -10.15
N ASP A 359 -9.15 18.22 -10.84
CA ASP A 359 -8.00 18.00 -11.73
C ASP A 359 -6.79 17.66 -10.83
N LEU A 360 -6.77 16.43 -10.32
CA LEU A 360 -5.78 15.92 -9.35
C LEU A 360 -4.49 15.48 -10.05
N ARG A 361 -4.16 16.18 -11.14
CA ARG A 361 -2.83 16.20 -11.74
C ARG A 361 -2.03 17.22 -10.95
N GLU A 362 -1.56 16.86 -9.76
CA GLU A 362 -0.43 17.60 -9.21
C GLU A 362 0.69 17.56 -10.27
N PRO A 363 1.31 18.72 -10.58
CA PRO A 363 2.37 18.78 -11.57
C PRO A 363 3.49 17.81 -11.17
N PRO A 364 4.22 17.24 -12.13
CA PRO A 364 5.36 16.39 -11.81
C PRO A 364 6.29 17.22 -10.92
N VAL A 365 6.48 16.77 -9.67
CA VAL A 365 7.60 17.22 -8.85
C VAL A 365 8.82 17.06 -9.74
N GLU A 366 9.52 18.17 -10.02
CA GLU A 366 10.68 18.16 -10.90
C GLU A 366 11.58 17.00 -10.46
N LEU A 367 11.86 16.05 -11.37
CA LEU A 367 12.74 14.91 -11.14
C LEU A 367 14.22 15.36 -11.04
N ALA A 368 14.48 16.47 -10.36
CA ALA A 368 15.81 17.00 -10.11
C ALA A 368 16.34 16.38 -8.81
N ILE A 369 17.54 15.80 -8.90
CA ILE A 369 18.29 15.36 -7.71
C ILE A 369 18.88 16.60 -7.06
N ASP A 370 18.56 16.83 -5.79
CA ASP A 370 19.13 17.95 -5.04
C ASP A 370 20.49 17.56 -4.43
N VAL A 371 21.31 18.54 -4.08
CA VAL A 371 22.58 18.32 -3.36
C VAL A 371 22.32 17.68 -2.00
N ASP A 372 21.18 17.99 -1.38
CA ASP A 372 20.74 17.39 -0.12
C ASP A 372 20.52 15.87 -0.24
N ASP A 373 20.16 15.37 -1.43
CA ASP A 373 20.04 13.92 -1.67
C ASP A 373 21.39 13.20 -1.62
N LEU A 374 22.51 13.92 -1.81
CA LEU A 374 23.85 13.36 -1.73
C LEU A 374 24.46 13.45 -0.33
N TYR A 375 23.70 13.91 0.69
CA TYR A 375 24.20 14.15 2.05
C TYR A 375 24.99 12.98 2.64
N TRP A 376 24.46 11.76 2.55
CA TRP A 376 25.14 10.56 3.10
C TRP A 376 26.43 10.22 2.36
N ILE A 377 26.46 10.38 1.03
CA ILE A 377 27.66 10.12 0.22
C ILE A 377 28.75 11.13 0.55
N LEU A 378 28.38 12.41 0.60
CA LEU A 378 29.31 13.50 0.93
C LEU A 378 29.82 13.36 2.37
N GLY A 379 28.96 12.96 3.30
CA GLY A 379 29.33 12.66 4.69
C GLY A 379 30.35 11.53 4.78
N LEU A 380 30.12 10.41 4.08
CA LEU A 380 31.06 9.28 4.03
C LEU A 380 32.40 9.68 3.40
N TYR A 381 32.36 10.48 2.33
CA TYR A 381 33.56 11.00 1.67
C TYR A 381 34.38 11.90 2.61
N ALA A 382 33.73 12.83 3.32
CA ALA A 382 34.38 13.70 4.29
C ALA A 382 34.98 12.90 5.47
N LEU A 383 34.27 11.88 5.96
CA LEU A 383 34.79 10.97 7.00
C LEU A 383 36.04 10.23 6.51
N ALA A 384 36.02 9.69 5.29
CA ALA A 384 37.15 8.98 4.70
C ALA A 384 38.37 9.90 4.55
N LEU A 385 38.18 11.13 4.07
CA LEU A 385 39.23 12.15 4.01
C LEU A 385 39.82 12.45 5.40
N GLY A 386 38.96 12.59 6.42
CA GLY A 386 39.40 12.78 7.80
C GLY A 386 40.30 11.64 8.29
N ILE A 387 39.91 10.39 8.04
CA ILE A 387 40.72 9.21 8.38
C ILE A 387 42.07 9.24 7.64
N CYS A 388 42.08 9.54 6.35
CA CYS A 388 43.32 9.66 5.56
C CYS A 388 44.25 10.74 6.13
N CYS A 389 43.72 11.91 6.49
CA CYS A 389 44.49 12.98 7.12
C CYS A 389 45.07 12.56 8.48
N CYS A 390 44.28 11.86 9.31
CA CYS A 390 44.74 11.32 10.59
C CYS A 390 45.88 10.30 10.42
N CYS A 391 45.74 9.35 9.49
CA CYS A 391 46.78 8.38 9.17
C CYS A 391 48.07 9.07 8.70
N PHE A 392 47.96 10.05 7.81
CA PHE A 392 49.09 10.83 7.32
C PHE A 392 49.80 11.61 8.44
N ALA A 393 49.04 12.22 9.35
CA ALA A 393 49.60 12.92 10.50
C ALA A 393 50.35 11.95 11.44
N LEU A 394 49.80 10.77 11.71
CA LEU A 394 50.44 9.74 12.51
C LEU A 394 51.73 9.20 11.86
N GLU A 395 51.75 9.03 10.54
CA GLU A 395 52.96 8.65 9.81
C GLU A 395 54.06 9.70 9.92
N ILE A 396 53.71 10.99 9.81
CA ILE A 396 54.66 12.11 10.01
C ILE A 396 55.20 12.11 11.44
N LEU A 397 54.34 12.02 12.46
CA LEU A 397 54.72 11.98 13.87
C LEU A 397 55.62 10.78 14.19
N GLY A 398 55.30 9.61 13.63
CA GLY A 398 56.11 8.39 13.73
C GLY A 398 57.48 8.54 13.06
N ALA A 399 57.53 9.11 11.87
CA ALA A 399 58.77 9.37 11.14
C ALA A 399 59.67 10.38 11.87
N LEU A 400 59.09 11.44 12.46
CA LEU A 400 59.81 12.41 13.30
C LEU A 400 60.39 11.76 14.56
N ASN A 401 59.63 10.89 15.23
CA ASN A 401 60.13 10.13 16.37
C ASN A 401 61.24 9.15 15.98
N HIS A 402 61.14 8.52 14.81
CA HIS A 402 62.18 7.65 14.28
C HIS A 402 63.45 8.44 13.90
N TRP A 403 63.29 9.62 13.30
CA TRP A 403 64.40 10.54 13.00
C TRP A 403 65.08 11.05 14.27
N ASN A 404 64.33 11.43 15.31
CA ASN A 404 64.89 11.84 16.60
C ASN A 404 65.65 10.69 17.27
N ARG A 405 65.14 9.46 17.22
CA ARG A 405 65.86 8.26 17.72
C ARG A 405 67.13 7.97 16.92
N LEU A 406 67.10 8.12 15.59
CA LEU A 406 68.27 7.94 14.73
C LEU A 406 69.34 9.01 15.00
N LYS A 407 68.94 10.27 15.22
CA LYS A 407 69.83 11.39 15.55
C LYS A 407 70.55 11.16 16.88
N ILE A 408 69.83 10.66 17.89
CA ILE A 408 70.41 10.29 19.19
C ILE A 408 71.41 9.12 19.03
N TYR A 409 71.07 8.11 18.22
CA TYR A 409 71.95 6.96 17.96
C TYR A 409 73.23 7.35 17.19
N ILE A 410 73.13 8.24 16.20
CA ILE A 410 74.29 8.77 15.47
C ILE A 410 75.17 9.63 16.38
N SER A 411 74.58 10.46 17.26
CA SER A 411 75.39 11.28 18.20
C SER A 411 76.19 10.41 19.18
N LYS A 412 75.63 9.28 19.64
CA LYS A 412 76.33 8.32 20.51
C LYS A 412 77.47 7.56 19.82
N ARG A 413 77.43 7.42 18.49
CA ARG A 413 78.45 6.72 17.70
C ARG A 413 79.66 7.59 17.38
N PHE A 414 79.55 8.92 17.48
CA PHE A 414 80.64 9.87 17.25
C PHE A 414 81.36 10.32 18.54
N THR A 415 80.88 9.88 19.72
CA THR A 415 81.47 10.22 21.03
C THR A 415 82.22 9.06 21.71
N ASN A 416 82.38 7.93 21.03
CA ASN A 416 83.33 6.85 21.36
C ASN A 416 84.33 6.72 20.21
#